data_AF-A0A660SZC4-F1
#
_entry.id   AF-A0A660SZC4-F1
#
_cell.length_a   1.000
_cell.length_b   1.000
_cell.length_c   1.000
_cell.angle_alpha   90.00
_cell.angle_beta   90.00
_cell.angle_gamma   90.00
#
_symmetry.space_group_name_H-M   'P 1'
#
loop_
_entity.id
_entity.type
_entity.pdbx_description
1 polymer ?
#
loop_
_entity_poly.entity_id
_entity_poly.type
_entity_poly.pdbx_seq_one_letter_code
_entity_poly.pdbx_strand_id
1 'polypeptide(L)'
;MKPFFRIILGIIIGIALTVGGVAFYGYITTPKDEQIPPLPEKQTAVITHVAGPVFVIRGEETIPASPGDELQPGDIVKVTDGAVAQVQLADRGSALLGSDSLVRFMKLTGADSKLDLRTEILTGSLSYKIEKLDDSESIIIEVDGTEYEVRGTEFIIEKTDDGSLLIVGEGEVRVSGNVIDGEVFVGPEKQLFVQEDGEAAQVEDISGENKIRLASAAPMTAMPFGFEGAPKPVLVELVTDPPDSDIYIDGLKTGSGSFRSLLPEGTIVEVRVRRRGFKDYSFTLNANSDQYIEIHLEPSGLDETMAEKKPENPELTRLRADYERRLSELNRSFADQSDSEASSKAEIERRYAQREAEIAAEKAKREAELLAQLEMERAKGGVLETELADSQSENEKLKDLIKQIQELTD
;
A
#
# COMPACT_ATOMS: atom_id res chain seq x y z
N MET A 1 -52.82 -27.12 -29.51
CA MET A 1 -52.14 -26.15 -30.40
C MET A 1 -51.16 -26.94 -31.27
N LYS A 2 -51.30 -26.88 -32.60
CA LYS A 2 -50.54 -27.73 -33.53
C LYS A 2 -49.04 -27.42 -33.45
N PRO A 3 -48.14 -28.43 -33.52
CA PRO A 3 -46.69 -28.24 -33.37
C PRO A 3 -46.10 -27.21 -34.35
N PHE A 4 -46.73 -27.07 -35.52
CA PHE A 4 -46.38 -26.07 -36.53
C PHE A 4 -46.45 -24.62 -36.03
N PHE A 5 -47.38 -24.30 -35.13
CA PHE A 5 -47.56 -22.93 -34.62
C PHE A 5 -46.44 -22.50 -33.66
N ARG A 6 -45.79 -23.45 -32.97
CA ARG A 6 -44.67 -23.17 -32.06
C ARG A 6 -43.39 -22.83 -32.82
N ILE A 7 -43.17 -23.43 -33.99
CA ILE A 7 -41.99 -23.17 -34.82
C ILE A 7 -42.07 -21.77 -35.43
N ILE A 8 -43.24 -21.38 -35.95
CA ILE A 8 -43.44 -20.05 -36.53
C ILE A 8 -43.30 -18.96 -35.45
N LEU A 9 -43.84 -19.17 -34.25
CA LEU A 9 -43.70 -18.21 -33.15
C LEU A 9 -42.24 -18.03 -32.71
N GLY A 10 -41.44 -19.11 -32.67
CA GLY A 10 -40.02 -19.04 -32.35
C GLY A 10 -39.20 -18.22 -33.37
N ILE A 11 -39.50 -18.37 -34.67
CA ILE A 11 -38.83 -17.60 -35.73
C ILE A 11 -39.20 -16.11 -35.64
N ILE A 12 -40.46 -15.79 -35.38
CA ILE A 12 -40.91 -14.39 -35.25
C ILE A 12 -40.26 -13.71 -34.04
N ILE A 13 -40.16 -14.41 -32.90
CA ILE A 13 -39.46 -13.88 -31.72
C ILE A 13 -37.95 -13.71 -31.99
N GLY A 14 -37.31 -14.65 -32.67
CA GLY A 14 -35.91 -14.54 -33.06
C GLY A 14 -35.60 -13.35 -33.98
N ILE A 15 -36.47 -13.11 -34.97
CA ILE A 15 -36.37 -11.95 -35.87
C ILE A 15 -36.66 -10.64 -35.12
N ALA A 16 -37.66 -10.61 -34.25
CA ALA A 16 -37.97 -9.42 -33.44
C ALA A 16 -36.83 -9.06 -32.48
N LEU A 17 -36.15 -10.04 -31.88
CA LEU A 17 -34.99 -9.82 -31.01
C LEU A 17 -33.76 -9.36 -31.78
N THR A 18 -33.53 -9.86 -33.00
CA THR A 18 -32.39 -9.43 -33.82
C THR A 18 -32.60 -8.04 -34.41
N VAL A 19 -33.77 -7.75 -34.98
CA VAL A 19 -34.08 -6.42 -35.53
C VAL A 19 -34.25 -5.38 -34.42
N GLY A 20 -34.94 -5.74 -33.33
CA GLY A 20 -35.07 -4.88 -32.15
C GLY A 20 -33.74 -4.63 -31.45
N GLY A 21 -32.87 -5.64 -31.38
CA GLY A 21 -31.51 -5.49 -30.84
C GLY A 21 -30.65 -4.52 -31.64
N VAL A 22 -30.68 -4.60 -32.97
CA VAL A 22 -29.93 -3.67 -33.85
C VAL A 22 -30.48 -2.25 -33.77
N ALA A 23 -31.80 -2.07 -33.75
CA ALA A 23 -32.41 -0.74 -33.62
C ALA A 23 -32.17 -0.11 -32.23
N PHE A 24 -32.20 -0.93 -31.17
CA PHE A 24 -31.90 -0.47 -29.81
C PHE A 24 -30.42 -0.11 -29.65
N TYR A 25 -29.51 -0.88 -30.27
CA TYR A 25 -28.08 -0.56 -30.27
C TYR A 25 -27.79 0.74 -31.03
N GLY A 26 -28.45 0.97 -32.17
CA GLY A 26 -28.31 2.23 -32.93
C GLY A 26 -28.92 3.46 -32.26
N TYR A 27 -29.96 3.30 -31.43
CA TYR A 27 -30.57 4.42 -30.71
C TYR A 27 -29.78 4.83 -29.46
N ILE A 28 -29.01 3.92 -28.87
CA ILE A 28 -28.13 4.24 -27.74
C ILE A 28 -26.86 4.97 -28.21
N THR A 29 -26.49 4.85 -29.48
CA THR A 29 -25.22 5.40 -30.00
C THR A 29 -25.36 6.60 -30.92
N THR A 30 -26.55 7.15 -31.17
CA THR A 30 -26.61 8.47 -31.84
C THR A 30 -25.97 9.50 -30.90
N PRO A 31 -24.81 10.08 -31.26
CA PRO A 31 -24.15 11.05 -30.42
C PRO A 31 -25.13 12.22 -30.26
N LYS A 32 -25.57 12.42 -29.02
CA LYS A 32 -26.35 13.60 -28.68
C LYS A 32 -25.44 14.77 -29.02
N ASP A 33 -25.97 15.73 -29.76
CA ASP A 33 -25.28 16.98 -30.07
C ASP A 33 -25.08 17.72 -28.72
N GLU A 34 -24.01 17.34 -28.02
CA GLU A 34 -23.64 17.84 -26.70
C GLU A 34 -23.09 19.24 -26.91
N GLN A 35 -23.99 20.21 -26.89
CA GLN A 35 -23.59 21.61 -26.78
C GLN A 35 -22.80 21.77 -25.48
N ILE A 36 -21.53 22.15 -25.62
CA ILE A 36 -20.64 22.42 -24.49
C ILE A 36 -21.35 23.45 -23.60
N PRO A 37 -21.56 23.16 -22.31
CA PRO A 37 -22.14 24.14 -21.40
C PRO A 37 -21.27 25.41 -21.43
N PRO A 38 -21.88 26.61 -21.43
CA PRO A 38 -21.11 27.84 -21.37
C PRO A 38 -20.20 27.79 -20.14
N LEU A 39 -18.93 28.20 -20.29
CA LEU A 39 -18.02 28.25 -19.15
C LEU A 39 -18.58 29.14 -18.05
N PRO A 40 -18.35 28.80 -16.78
CA PRO A 40 -18.71 29.67 -15.67
C PRO A 40 -18.05 31.03 -15.80
N GLU A 41 -18.82 32.09 -15.57
CA GLU A 41 -18.32 33.46 -15.44
C GLU A 41 -17.61 33.71 -14.10
N LYS A 42 -17.58 32.71 -13.21
CA LYS A 42 -17.09 32.85 -11.83
C LYS A 42 -16.06 31.79 -11.49
N GLN A 43 -15.25 32.10 -10.49
CA GLN A 43 -14.29 31.20 -9.84
C GLN A 43 -15.02 29.99 -9.22
N THR A 44 -15.36 29.00 -10.03
CA THR A 44 -15.90 27.71 -9.57
C THR A 44 -14.89 26.61 -9.88
N ALA A 45 -15.08 25.44 -9.26
CA ALA A 45 -14.32 24.26 -9.63
C ALA A 45 -14.98 23.61 -10.86
N VAL A 46 -14.22 23.41 -11.93
CA VAL A 46 -14.72 22.90 -13.21
C VAL A 46 -13.96 21.65 -13.60
N ILE A 47 -14.65 20.59 -13.99
CA ILE A 47 -14.00 19.41 -14.55
C ILE A 47 -13.47 19.79 -15.93
N THR A 48 -12.16 19.73 -16.14
CA THR A 48 -11.55 20.12 -17.40
C THR A 48 -11.05 18.96 -18.22
N HIS A 49 -10.76 17.83 -17.57
CA HIS A 49 -10.25 16.63 -18.22
C HIS A 49 -10.91 15.40 -17.62
N VAL A 50 -11.31 14.48 -18.48
CA VAL A 50 -11.88 13.17 -18.13
C VAL A 50 -11.26 12.13 -19.06
N ALA A 51 -10.70 11.08 -18.47
CA ALA A 51 -10.33 9.86 -19.18
C ALA A 51 -10.93 8.66 -18.45
N GLY A 52 -11.72 7.85 -19.16
CA GLY A 52 -12.44 6.73 -18.56
C GLY A 52 -13.70 7.14 -17.77
N PRO A 53 -14.30 6.21 -17.01
CA PRO A 53 -15.54 6.45 -16.28
C PRO A 53 -15.35 7.37 -15.07
N VAL A 54 -15.93 8.56 -15.12
CA VAL A 54 -15.97 9.52 -14.02
C VAL A 54 -17.40 9.94 -13.78
N PHE A 55 -17.79 10.10 -12.51
CA PHE A 55 -19.14 10.46 -12.11
C PHE A 55 -19.12 11.57 -11.05
N VAL A 56 -20.09 12.47 -11.13
CA VAL A 56 -20.41 13.42 -10.05
C VAL A 56 -21.65 12.91 -9.32
N ILE A 57 -21.52 12.71 -8.02
CA ILE A 57 -22.62 12.34 -7.13
C ILE A 57 -23.11 13.63 -6.45
N ARG A 58 -24.34 14.03 -6.77
CA ARG A 58 -24.98 15.25 -6.24
C ARG A 58 -26.26 14.86 -5.52
N GLY A 59 -26.22 14.86 -4.19
CA GLY A 59 -27.30 14.33 -3.37
C GLY A 59 -27.50 12.83 -3.60
N GLU A 60 -28.63 12.44 -4.19
CA GLU A 60 -28.96 11.05 -4.53
C GLU A 60 -28.69 10.68 -6.00
N GLU A 61 -28.34 11.67 -6.83
CA GLU A 61 -28.12 11.45 -8.26
C GLU A 61 -26.65 11.15 -8.56
N THR A 62 -26.42 10.19 -9.45
CA THR A 62 -25.09 9.90 -10.03
C THR A 62 -25.10 10.27 -11.50
N ILE A 63 -24.32 11.29 -11.84
CA ILE A 63 -24.28 11.91 -13.17
C ILE A 63 -22.92 11.58 -13.80
N PRO A 64 -22.86 11.06 -15.04
CA PRO A 64 -21.59 10.93 -15.75
C PRO A 64 -20.94 12.32 -15.92
N ALA A 65 -19.68 12.43 -15.51
CA ALA A 65 -18.94 13.68 -15.60
C ALA A 65 -18.49 13.95 -17.04
N SER A 66 -18.59 15.20 -17.48
CA SER A 66 -18.07 15.69 -18.74
C SER A 66 -17.20 16.93 -18.53
N PRO A 67 -16.20 17.18 -19.40
CA PRO A 67 -15.47 18.43 -19.36
C PRO A 67 -16.41 19.64 -19.52
N GLY A 68 -16.25 20.64 -18.66
CA GLY A 68 -17.13 21.80 -18.54
C GLY A 68 -18.14 21.71 -17.38
N ASP A 69 -18.31 20.54 -16.77
CA ASP A 69 -19.19 20.39 -15.61
C ASP A 69 -18.68 21.19 -14.41
N GLU A 70 -19.57 22.03 -13.87
CA GLU A 70 -19.32 22.79 -12.64
C GLU A 70 -19.61 21.93 -11.41
N LEU A 71 -18.64 21.91 -10.48
CA LEU A 71 -18.80 21.32 -9.17
C LEU A 71 -19.46 22.29 -8.20
N GLN A 72 -20.31 21.74 -7.34
CA GLN A 72 -21.01 22.46 -6.28
C GLN A 72 -20.54 21.99 -4.90
N PRO A 73 -20.65 22.83 -3.86
CA PRO A 73 -20.45 22.39 -2.49
C PRO A 73 -21.35 21.19 -2.14
N GLY A 74 -20.73 20.11 -1.67
CA GLY A 74 -21.37 18.83 -1.35
C GLY A 74 -21.23 17.77 -2.44
N ASP A 75 -20.81 18.12 -3.66
CA ASP A 75 -20.59 17.15 -4.73
C ASP A 75 -19.46 16.16 -4.38
N ILE A 76 -19.62 14.91 -4.78
CA ILE A 76 -18.59 13.87 -4.68
C ILE A 76 -18.19 13.46 -6.09
N VAL A 77 -16.93 13.64 -6.45
CA VAL A 77 -16.38 13.15 -7.71
C VAL A 77 -15.84 11.74 -7.48
N LYS A 78 -16.39 10.78 -8.25
CA LYS A 78 -15.99 9.38 -8.26
C LYS A 78 -15.23 9.07 -9.55
N VAL A 79 -13.99 8.64 -9.40
CA VAL A 79 -13.11 8.18 -10.48
C VAL A 79 -12.95 6.67 -10.35
N THR A 80 -13.28 5.89 -11.38
CA THR A 80 -13.15 4.42 -11.32
C THR A 80 -11.73 3.95 -11.61
N ASP A 81 -11.48 2.65 -11.45
CA ASP A 81 -10.25 1.99 -11.90
C ASP A 81 -9.88 2.38 -13.34
N GLY A 82 -8.59 2.69 -13.55
CA GLY A 82 -8.01 3.15 -14.80
C GLY A 82 -8.49 4.52 -15.31
N ALA A 83 -9.41 5.19 -14.60
CA ALA A 83 -9.90 6.50 -14.96
C ALA A 83 -9.10 7.62 -14.27
N VAL A 84 -9.20 8.83 -14.81
CA VAL A 84 -8.60 10.05 -14.28
C VAL A 84 -9.55 11.22 -14.51
N ALA A 85 -9.62 12.14 -13.56
CA ALA A 85 -10.32 13.41 -13.73
C ALA A 85 -9.41 14.57 -13.31
N GLN A 86 -9.40 15.67 -14.08
CA GLN A 86 -8.79 16.92 -13.64
C GLN A 86 -9.88 17.95 -13.35
N VAL A 87 -9.75 18.61 -12.21
CA VAL A 87 -10.60 19.69 -11.77
C VAL A 87 -9.77 20.97 -11.73
N GLN A 88 -10.16 21.95 -12.52
CA GLN A 88 -9.64 23.31 -12.47
C GLN A 88 -10.25 24.04 -11.27
N LEU A 89 -9.43 24.69 -10.46
CA LEU A 89 -9.82 25.40 -9.24
C LEU A 89 -9.71 26.90 -9.51
N ALA A 90 -10.76 27.46 -10.10
CA ALA A 90 -10.74 28.85 -10.55
C ALA A 90 -9.49 29.13 -11.41
N ASP A 91 -8.83 30.25 -11.17
CA ASP A 91 -7.60 30.69 -11.80
C ASP A 91 -6.32 30.29 -11.03
N ARG A 92 -6.47 29.66 -9.86
CA ARG A 92 -5.36 29.45 -8.93
C ARG A 92 -4.65 28.13 -9.12
N GLY A 93 -5.28 27.11 -9.68
CA GLY A 93 -4.65 25.81 -9.78
C GLY A 93 -5.52 24.72 -10.38
N SER A 94 -5.01 23.50 -10.34
CA SER A 94 -5.70 22.29 -10.78
C SER A 94 -5.46 21.15 -9.79
N ALA A 95 -6.45 20.27 -9.70
CA ALA A 95 -6.39 19.02 -8.95
C ALA A 95 -6.57 17.85 -9.92
N LEU A 96 -5.70 16.86 -9.85
CA LEU A 96 -5.81 15.58 -10.55
C LEU A 96 -6.31 14.52 -9.58
N LEU A 97 -7.47 13.95 -9.86
CA LEU A 97 -8.02 12.81 -9.14
C LEU A 97 -7.56 11.55 -9.85
N GLY A 98 -6.82 10.70 -9.13
CA GLY A 98 -6.33 9.42 -9.64
C GLY A 98 -7.43 8.37 -9.72
N SER A 99 -7.10 7.19 -10.25
CA SER A 99 -8.00 6.05 -10.28
C SER A 99 -8.47 5.63 -8.88
N ASP A 100 -9.66 5.03 -8.81
CA ASP A 100 -10.31 4.58 -7.57
C ASP A 100 -10.46 5.66 -6.48
N SER A 101 -10.65 6.91 -6.92
CA SER A 101 -10.80 8.05 -6.02
C SER A 101 -12.25 8.45 -5.79
N LEU A 102 -12.55 8.81 -4.54
CA LEU A 102 -13.81 9.45 -4.13
C LEU A 102 -13.46 10.70 -3.35
N VAL A 103 -13.70 11.86 -3.95
CA VAL A 103 -13.36 13.16 -3.36
C VAL A 103 -14.61 14.01 -3.24
N ARG A 104 -14.93 14.46 -2.02
CA ARG A 104 -16.03 15.38 -1.75
C ARG A 104 -15.52 16.81 -1.72
N PHE A 105 -16.19 17.70 -2.46
CA PHE A 105 -15.90 19.13 -2.45
C PHE A 105 -16.84 19.83 -1.48
N MET A 106 -16.39 20.11 -0.26
CA MET A 106 -17.24 20.69 0.80
C MET A 106 -17.41 22.21 0.67
N LYS A 107 -16.37 22.89 0.20
CA LYS A 107 -16.37 24.35 -0.01
C LYS A 107 -15.49 24.67 -1.20
N LEU A 108 -15.94 25.58 -2.08
CA LEU A 108 -15.24 25.92 -3.32
C LEU A 108 -14.81 27.40 -3.40
N THR A 109 -15.46 28.28 -2.64
CA THR A 109 -15.19 29.73 -2.65
C THR A 109 -15.47 30.37 -1.29
N GLY A 110 -14.72 31.44 -0.98
CA GLY A 110 -14.97 32.33 0.15
C GLY A 110 -15.93 33.48 -0.20
N ALA A 111 -16.36 34.24 0.82
CA ALA A 111 -17.33 35.33 0.68
C ALA A 111 -16.87 36.49 -0.26
N ASP A 112 -15.55 36.64 -0.43
CA ASP A 112 -14.92 37.79 -1.11
C ASP A 112 -14.30 37.42 -2.47
N SER A 113 -14.73 36.33 -3.11
CA SER A 113 -14.07 35.79 -4.32
C SER A 113 -12.59 35.46 -4.07
N LYS A 114 -12.27 35.08 -2.83
CA LYS A 114 -10.98 34.51 -2.45
C LYS A 114 -11.10 33.01 -2.45
N LEU A 115 -10.03 32.32 -2.83
CA LEU A 115 -10.00 30.88 -2.82
C LEU A 115 -10.09 30.37 -1.38
N ASP A 116 -11.18 29.68 -1.07
CA ASP A 116 -11.39 28.98 0.19
C ASP A 116 -11.96 27.61 -0.16
N LEU A 117 -11.04 26.69 -0.44
CA LEU A 117 -11.32 25.34 -0.91
C LEU A 117 -11.21 24.38 0.27
N ARG A 118 -12.27 23.60 0.50
CA ARG A 118 -12.23 22.49 1.44
C ARG A 118 -12.70 21.21 0.75
N THR A 119 -11.83 20.21 0.71
CA THR A 119 -12.12 18.90 0.11
C THR A 119 -11.89 17.78 1.11
N GLU A 120 -12.62 16.68 0.99
CA GLU A 120 -12.49 15.48 1.82
C GLU A 120 -12.18 14.29 0.89
N ILE A 121 -11.07 13.58 1.14
CA ILE A 121 -10.71 12.38 0.39
C ILE A 121 -11.28 11.17 1.15
N LEU A 122 -12.26 10.51 0.54
CA LEU A 122 -12.89 9.31 1.11
C LEU A 122 -12.08 8.05 0.78
N THR A 123 -11.47 8.00 -0.41
CA THR A 123 -10.52 6.97 -0.87
C THR A 123 -9.74 7.48 -2.09
N GLY A 124 -8.60 6.85 -2.39
CA GLY A 124 -7.80 7.08 -3.58
C GLY A 124 -6.76 8.19 -3.41
N SER A 125 -6.44 8.88 -4.50
CA SER A 125 -5.36 9.87 -4.54
C SER A 125 -5.76 11.16 -5.21
N LEU A 126 -5.18 12.25 -4.72
CA LEU A 126 -5.42 13.60 -5.16
C LEU A 126 -4.09 14.33 -5.27
N SER A 127 -3.75 14.76 -6.47
CA SER A 127 -2.57 15.58 -6.74
C SER A 127 -3.00 17.00 -7.02
N TYR A 128 -2.28 17.98 -6.50
CA TYR A 128 -2.56 19.39 -6.72
C TYR A 128 -1.36 20.11 -7.31
N LYS A 129 -1.64 21.04 -8.22
CA LYS A 129 -0.72 22.07 -8.65
C LYS A 129 -1.39 23.42 -8.59
N ILE A 130 -0.98 24.25 -7.65
CA ILE A 130 -1.61 25.53 -7.36
C ILE A 130 -0.54 26.61 -7.41
N GLU A 131 -0.91 27.82 -7.78
CA GLU A 131 -0.06 28.99 -7.62
C GLU A 131 0.14 29.30 -6.13
N LYS A 132 1.13 30.15 -5.84
CA LYS A 132 1.35 30.58 -4.46
C LYS A 132 0.12 31.34 -3.95
N LEU A 133 -0.48 30.83 -2.87
CA LEU A 133 -1.64 31.43 -2.22
C LEU A 133 -1.26 32.69 -1.43
N ASP A 134 -2.19 33.65 -1.41
CA ASP A 134 -2.12 34.81 -0.53
C ASP A 134 -2.55 34.45 0.91
N ASP A 135 -2.16 35.24 1.92
CA ASP A 135 -2.48 34.98 3.35
C ASP A 135 -4.00 34.90 3.67
N SER A 136 -4.84 35.31 2.72
CA SER A 136 -6.30 35.28 2.84
C SER A 136 -6.97 34.15 2.07
N GLU A 137 -6.18 33.32 1.40
CA GLU A 137 -6.63 32.15 0.66
C GLU A 137 -6.28 30.89 1.44
N SER A 138 -7.13 29.87 1.37
CA SER A 138 -6.94 28.62 2.08
C SER A 138 -7.38 27.44 1.25
N ILE A 139 -6.56 26.40 1.24
CA ILE A 139 -6.90 25.09 0.72
C ILE A 139 -6.70 24.10 1.85
N ILE A 140 -7.78 23.45 2.26
CA ILE A 140 -7.80 22.47 3.34
C ILE A 140 -8.30 21.14 2.76
N ILE A 141 -7.49 20.10 2.91
CA ILE A 141 -7.85 18.76 2.48
C ILE A 141 -8.00 17.90 3.74
N GLU A 142 -9.10 17.18 3.84
CA GLU A 142 -9.42 16.34 5.00
C GLU A 142 -9.32 14.86 4.62
N VAL A 143 -8.60 14.09 5.42
CA VAL A 143 -8.48 12.63 5.28
C VAL A 143 -8.58 12.00 6.67
N ASP A 144 -9.64 11.25 6.93
CA ASP A 144 -9.88 10.56 8.21
C ASP A 144 -9.69 11.46 9.45
N GLY A 145 -10.21 12.69 9.37
CA GLY A 145 -10.12 13.69 10.44
C GLY A 145 -8.77 14.41 10.56
N THR A 146 -7.80 14.10 9.68
CA THR A 146 -6.55 14.85 9.54
C THR A 146 -6.75 15.98 8.53
N GLU A 147 -6.41 17.20 8.92
CA GLU A 147 -6.49 18.40 8.07
C GLU A 147 -5.11 18.75 7.50
N TYR A 148 -5.04 18.84 6.18
CA TYR A 148 -3.88 19.23 5.39
C TYR A 148 -4.13 20.64 4.83
N GLU A 149 -3.61 21.66 5.51
CA GLU A 149 -3.63 23.04 5.04
C GLU A 149 -2.42 23.32 4.15
N VAL A 150 -2.70 23.65 2.91
CA VAL A 150 -1.68 23.80 1.87
C VAL A 150 -1.19 25.24 1.83
N ARG A 151 0.13 25.40 1.90
CA ARG A 151 0.86 26.67 1.71
C ARG A 151 1.94 26.49 0.65
N GLY A 152 1.57 25.91 -0.49
CA GLY A 152 2.52 25.41 -1.48
C GLY A 152 1.89 25.11 -2.83
N THR A 153 2.76 24.74 -3.78
CA THR A 153 2.42 24.72 -5.20
C THR A 153 2.29 23.34 -5.79
N GLU A 154 2.91 22.28 -5.24
CA GLU A 154 2.80 20.92 -5.80
C GLU A 154 2.92 19.83 -4.73
N PHE A 155 1.89 18.99 -4.62
CA PHE A 155 1.86 17.88 -3.66
C PHE A 155 0.83 16.80 -4.06
N ILE A 156 1.00 15.60 -3.51
CA ILE A 156 0.05 14.48 -3.61
C ILE A 156 -0.42 14.11 -2.21
N ILE A 157 -1.72 13.84 -2.06
CA ILE A 157 -2.30 13.19 -0.89
C ILE A 157 -2.99 11.91 -1.34
N GLU A 158 -2.70 10.82 -0.68
CA GLU A 158 -3.32 9.51 -0.90
C GLU A 158 -3.85 8.96 0.40
N LYS A 159 -5.07 8.42 0.37
CA LYS A 159 -5.61 7.63 1.46
C LYS A 159 -5.30 6.16 1.20
N THR A 160 -4.64 5.53 2.16
CA THR A 160 -4.31 4.10 2.15
C THR A 160 -5.14 3.36 3.21
N ASP A 161 -5.10 2.03 3.21
CA ASP A 161 -5.78 1.23 4.23
C ASP A 161 -5.20 1.43 5.64
N ASP A 162 -3.93 1.84 5.72
CA ASP A 162 -3.19 2.02 6.98
C ASP A 162 -3.18 3.49 7.46
N GLY A 163 -3.75 4.42 6.67
CA GLY A 163 -3.76 5.85 6.98
C GLY A 163 -3.70 6.75 5.74
N SER A 164 -2.82 7.75 5.75
CA SER A 164 -2.67 8.68 4.63
C SER A 164 -1.21 9.05 4.36
N LEU A 165 -0.89 9.18 3.08
CA LEU A 165 0.44 9.54 2.58
C LEU A 165 0.38 10.92 1.92
N LEU A 166 1.15 11.87 2.45
CA LEU A 166 1.40 13.17 1.86
C LEU A 166 2.80 13.19 1.24
N ILE A 167 2.90 13.65 0.00
CA ILE A 167 4.15 13.86 -0.72
C ILE A 167 4.20 15.32 -1.16
N VAL A 168 5.18 16.08 -0.70
CA VAL A 168 5.31 17.51 -1.05
C VAL A 168 6.47 17.69 -2.01
N GLY A 169 6.15 18.10 -3.24
CA GLY A 169 7.15 18.49 -4.24
C GLY A 169 7.66 19.89 -3.99
N GLU A 170 6.74 20.84 -4.00
CA GLU A 170 7.04 22.26 -3.85
C GLU A 170 6.13 22.93 -2.80
N GLY A 171 6.72 23.85 -2.04
CA GLY A 171 6.05 24.60 -0.99
C GLY A 171 6.01 23.88 0.34
N GLU A 172 5.00 24.18 1.16
CA GLU A 172 4.85 23.62 2.50
C GLU A 172 3.39 23.24 2.76
N VAL A 173 3.17 22.15 3.50
CA VAL A 173 1.84 21.72 3.94
C VAL A 173 1.84 21.61 5.46
N ARG A 174 0.87 22.25 6.09
CA ARG A 174 0.62 22.15 7.52
C ARG A 174 -0.40 21.05 7.77
N VAL A 175 -0.01 20.04 8.55
CA VAL A 175 -0.83 18.88 8.89
C VAL A 175 -1.26 18.99 10.34
N SER A 176 -2.55 18.85 10.62
CA SER A 176 -3.13 18.96 11.96
C SER A 176 -4.29 17.99 12.16
N GLY A 177 -4.79 17.86 13.40
CA GLY A 177 -5.88 16.94 13.74
C GLY A 177 -5.34 15.70 14.47
N ASN A 178 -5.38 14.54 13.83
CA ASN A 178 -4.96 13.25 14.40
C ASN A 178 -3.43 13.06 14.43
N VAL A 179 -2.67 14.09 14.84
CA VAL A 179 -1.21 14.02 14.92
C VAL A 179 -0.76 14.23 16.37
N ILE A 180 0.15 13.38 16.88
CA ILE A 180 0.56 13.33 18.31
C ILE A 180 0.95 14.72 18.88
N ASP A 181 1.66 15.53 18.11
CA ASP A 181 2.18 16.83 18.55
C ASP A 181 1.31 18.04 18.10
N GLY A 182 0.05 17.78 17.71
CA GLY A 182 -0.95 18.79 17.37
C GLY A 182 -0.84 19.37 15.96
N GLU A 183 0.36 19.76 15.53
CA GLU A 183 0.62 20.19 14.15
C GLU A 183 2.04 19.83 13.66
N VAL A 184 2.16 19.48 12.38
CA VAL A 184 3.42 19.13 11.70
C VAL A 184 3.51 19.89 10.38
N PHE A 185 4.68 20.45 10.08
CA PHE A 185 4.95 21.12 8.81
C PHE A 185 5.79 20.23 7.91
N VAL A 186 5.33 20.02 6.69
CA VAL A 186 5.98 19.19 5.68
C VAL A 186 6.44 20.10 4.55
N GLY A 187 7.75 20.31 4.48
CA GLY A 187 8.39 21.15 3.47
C GLY A 187 8.62 20.44 2.13
N PRO A 188 9.30 21.09 1.18
CA PRO A 188 9.52 20.54 -0.16
C PRO A 188 10.45 19.33 -0.15
N GLU A 189 10.27 18.44 -1.10
CA GLU A 189 11.00 17.16 -1.23
C GLU A 189 10.88 16.27 0.02
N LYS A 190 9.78 16.43 0.78
CA LYS A 190 9.48 15.61 1.95
C LYS A 190 8.21 14.79 1.74
N GLN A 191 8.09 13.74 2.52
CA GLN A 191 6.88 12.94 2.62
C GLN A 191 6.51 12.77 4.09
N LEU A 192 5.22 12.54 4.32
CA LEU A 192 4.66 12.25 5.63
C LEU A 192 3.65 11.13 5.49
N PHE A 193 3.78 10.11 6.34
CA PHE A 193 2.75 9.10 6.51
C PHE A 193 2.07 9.33 7.86
N VAL A 194 0.74 9.37 7.87
CA VAL A 194 -0.08 9.52 9.08
C VAL A 194 -0.93 8.26 9.21
N GLN A 195 -0.70 7.47 10.27
CA GLN A 195 -1.46 6.25 10.52
C GLN A 195 -2.90 6.57 10.97
N GLU A 196 -3.83 5.64 10.75
CA GLU A 196 -5.25 5.80 11.12
C GLU A 196 -5.47 6.06 12.63
N ASP A 197 -4.62 5.49 13.49
CA ASP A 197 -4.67 5.71 14.95
C ASP A 197 -4.03 7.03 15.41
N GLY A 198 -3.50 7.80 14.47
CA GLY A 198 -2.79 9.05 14.71
C GLY A 198 -1.35 8.87 15.22
N GLU A 199 -0.83 7.64 15.27
CA GLU A 199 0.55 7.39 15.67
C GLU A 199 1.55 7.63 14.52
N ALA A 200 2.64 8.32 14.86
CA ALA A 200 3.85 8.49 14.06
C ALA A 200 3.71 9.20 12.70
N ALA A 201 3.72 10.54 12.75
CA ALA A 201 4.04 11.40 11.62
C ALA A 201 5.54 11.74 11.61
N GLN A 202 6.42 10.84 11.17
CA GLN A 202 7.81 11.21 10.89
C GLN A 202 7.90 11.80 9.49
N VAL A 203 8.37 13.04 9.40
CA VAL A 203 8.67 13.70 8.13
C VAL A 203 9.97 13.13 7.59
N GLU A 204 9.89 12.49 6.43
CA GLU A 204 11.03 11.84 5.77
C GLU A 204 11.38 12.54 4.45
N ASP A 205 12.57 12.29 3.93
CA ASP A 205 12.88 12.64 2.54
C ASP A 205 12.00 11.82 1.60
N ILE A 206 11.49 12.46 0.54
CA ILE A 206 10.70 11.77 -0.48
C ILE A 206 11.49 10.58 -1.07
N SER A 207 10.87 9.40 -1.09
CA SER A 207 11.47 8.22 -1.68
C SER A 207 11.68 8.37 -3.19
N GLY A 208 12.62 7.61 -3.78
CA GLY A 208 12.84 7.66 -5.22
C GLY A 208 11.63 7.23 -6.06
N GLU A 209 10.77 6.35 -5.51
CA GLU A 209 9.49 5.96 -6.11
C GLU A 209 8.49 7.11 -6.04
N ASN A 210 8.36 7.75 -4.88
CA ASN A 210 7.44 8.87 -4.69
C ASN A 210 7.83 10.09 -5.54
N LYS A 211 9.12 10.31 -5.85
CA LYS A 211 9.55 11.31 -6.85
C LYS A 211 8.98 11.03 -8.24
N ILE A 212 8.96 9.76 -8.65
CA ILE A 212 8.40 9.35 -9.94
C ILE A 212 6.89 9.54 -9.92
N ARG A 213 6.22 9.14 -8.82
CA ARG A 213 4.78 9.35 -8.63
C ARG A 213 4.42 10.82 -8.74
N LEU A 214 5.13 11.69 -8.02
CA LEU A 214 4.98 13.15 -8.08
C LEU A 214 5.09 13.68 -9.52
N ALA A 215 6.14 13.31 -10.24
CA ALA A 215 6.31 13.72 -11.63
C ALA A 215 5.22 13.18 -12.58
N SER A 216 4.72 11.97 -12.33
CA SER A 216 3.70 11.32 -13.17
C SER A 216 2.27 11.79 -12.89
N ALA A 217 2.00 12.26 -11.67
CA ALA A 217 0.69 12.74 -11.24
C ALA A 217 0.59 14.27 -11.25
N ALA A 218 1.57 14.96 -11.84
CA ALA A 218 1.50 16.40 -12.00
C ALA A 218 0.28 16.76 -12.87
N PRO A 219 -0.72 17.50 -12.34
CA PRO A 219 -1.86 17.92 -13.14
C PRO A 219 -1.40 18.83 -14.29
N MET A 220 -2.19 18.89 -15.35
CA MET A 220 -1.96 19.88 -16.40
C MET A 220 -2.08 21.28 -15.79
N THR A 221 -1.26 22.20 -16.29
CA THR A 221 -1.26 23.60 -15.85
C THR A 221 -2.67 24.17 -15.89
N ALA A 222 -3.01 24.93 -14.85
CA ALA A 222 -4.25 25.65 -14.75
C ALA A 222 -4.55 26.43 -16.05
N MET A 223 -5.77 26.25 -16.58
CA MET A 223 -6.18 26.99 -17.76
C MET A 223 -6.68 28.38 -17.36
N PRO A 224 -6.36 29.43 -18.13
CA PRO A 224 -6.74 30.80 -17.80
C PRO A 224 -8.21 31.07 -18.19
N PHE A 225 -9.15 30.22 -17.79
CA PHE A 225 -10.56 30.42 -18.12
C PHE A 225 -11.17 31.59 -17.33
N GLY A 226 -12.16 32.25 -17.92
CA GLY A 226 -12.99 33.26 -17.23
C GLY A 226 -12.40 34.67 -17.14
N PHE A 227 -11.18 34.91 -17.64
CA PHE A 227 -10.61 36.25 -17.72
C PHE A 227 -10.95 36.97 -19.02
N GLU A 228 -11.02 38.30 -18.97
CA GLU A 228 -11.15 39.12 -20.16
C GLU A 228 -9.92 38.92 -21.06
N GLY A 229 -10.15 38.42 -22.29
CA GLY A 229 -9.08 38.09 -23.24
C GLY A 229 -8.48 36.68 -23.08
N ALA A 230 -9.01 35.86 -22.17
CA ALA A 230 -8.71 34.43 -22.15
C ALA A 230 -9.04 33.77 -23.49
N PRO A 231 -8.21 32.83 -23.99
CA PRO A 231 -8.56 32.03 -25.15
C PRO A 231 -9.86 31.27 -24.88
N LYS A 232 -10.70 31.13 -25.92
CA LYS A 232 -11.93 30.36 -25.82
C LYS A 232 -11.58 28.89 -25.50
N PRO A 233 -12.30 28.19 -24.61
CA PRO A 233 -12.14 26.75 -24.47
C PRO A 233 -12.56 26.04 -25.74
N VAL A 234 -11.89 24.94 -26.03
CA VAL A 234 -12.15 24.04 -27.14
C VAL A 234 -12.23 22.63 -26.59
N LEU A 235 -13.32 21.92 -26.87
CA LEU A 235 -13.47 20.52 -26.47
C LEU A 235 -12.70 19.63 -27.45
N VAL A 236 -11.79 18.83 -26.90
CA VAL A 236 -11.05 17.82 -27.66
C VAL A 236 -11.40 16.45 -27.13
N GLU A 237 -11.90 15.61 -28.02
CA GLU A 237 -12.23 14.22 -27.76
C GLU A 237 -11.37 13.32 -28.64
N LEU A 238 -10.67 12.39 -28.00
CA LEU A 238 -9.89 11.34 -28.65
C LEU A 238 -10.48 9.99 -28.27
N VAL A 239 -10.70 9.14 -29.27
CA VAL A 239 -11.14 7.76 -29.08
C VAL A 239 -10.17 6.86 -29.82
N THR A 240 -9.72 5.79 -29.16
CA THR A 240 -8.76 4.86 -29.74
C THR A 240 -9.39 3.52 -30.02
N ASP A 241 -9.04 2.94 -31.16
CA ASP A 241 -9.30 1.55 -31.50
C ASP A 241 -7.94 0.84 -31.64
N PRO A 242 -7.57 0.00 -30.66
CA PRO A 242 -8.49 -0.68 -29.75
C PRO A 242 -8.51 -0.03 -28.34
N PRO A 243 -9.58 -0.21 -27.55
CA PRO A 243 -9.98 0.73 -26.47
C PRO A 243 -9.17 0.65 -25.18
N ASP A 244 -8.11 -0.16 -25.11
CA ASP A 244 -7.20 -0.19 -23.95
C ASP A 244 -5.86 0.51 -24.25
N SER A 245 -5.79 1.24 -25.38
CA SER A 245 -4.58 1.97 -25.77
C SER A 245 -4.29 3.12 -24.82
N ASP A 246 -3.05 3.27 -24.38
CA ASP A 246 -2.63 4.37 -23.54
C ASP A 246 -2.48 5.65 -24.36
N ILE A 247 -3.07 6.74 -23.87
CA ILE A 247 -3.03 8.07 -24.46
C ILE A 247 -2.08 8.94 -23.64
N TYR A 248 -1.11 9.55 -24.33
CA TYR A 248 -0.14 10.47 -23.77
C TYR A 248 -0.31 11.84 -24.41
N ILE A 249 -0.37 12.89 -23.60
CA ILE A 249 -0.41 14.29 -24.03
C ILE A 249 0.85 14.96 -23.48
N ASP A 250 1.67 15.52 -24.36
CA ASP A 250 2.98 16.12 -24.04
C ASP A 250 3.88 15.18 -23.21
N GLY A 251 3.78 13.88 -23.50
CA GLY A 251 4.53 12.81 -22.82
C GLY A 251 3.95 12.33 -21.50
N LEU A 252 2.93 13.00 -20.94
CA LEU A 252 2.24 12.57 -19.73
C LEU A 252 1.09 11.62 -20.09
N LYS A 253 1.00 10.48 -19.40
CA LYS A 253 -0.12 9.55 -19.59
C LYS A 253 -1.39 10.18 -19.02
N THR A 254 -2.37 10.48 -19.86
CA THR A 254 -3.60 11.19 -19.47
C THR A 254 -4.83 10.29 -19.43
N GLY A 255 -4.76 9.09 -20.02
CA GLY A 255 -5.88 8.16 -20.10
C GLY A 255 -5.57 6.87 -20.84
N SER A 256 -6.58 5.99 -20.91
CA SER A 256 -6.57 4.81 -21.77
C SER A 256 -7.90 4.70 -22.51
N GLY A 257 -7.86 4.38 -23.81
CA GLY A 257 -9.04 4.17 -24.64
C GLY A 257 -9.72 5.42 -25.16
N SER A 258 -10.00 6.36 -24.24
CA SER A 258 -10.68 7.62 -24.53
C SER A 258 -10.10 8.76 -23.69
N PHE A 259 -10.19 9.97 -24.24
CA PHE A 259 -9.72 11.20 -23.62
C PHE A 259 -10.69 12.31 -24.01
N ARG A 260 -11.20 13.08 -23.04
CA ARG A 260 -12.02 14.28 -23.27
C ARG A 260 -11.44 15.40 -22.43
N SER A 261 -11.05 16.50 -23.06
CA SER A 261 -10.48 17.65 -22.34
C SER A 261 -10.90 18.98 -22.96
N LEU A 262 -11.07 19.99 -22.12
CA LEU A 262 -11.13 21.38 -22.56
C LEU A 262 -9.71 21.90 -22.68
N LEU A 263 -9.36 22.48 -23.83
CA LEU A 263 -8.07 23.13 -24.06
C LEU A 263 -8.28 24.59 -24.47
N PRO A 264 -7.34 25.52 -24.18
CA PRO A 264 -7.43 26.89 -24.69
C PRO A 264 -7.28 26.92 -26.21
N GLU A 265 -8.06 27.77 -26.90
CA GLU A 265 -8.00 27.93 -28.35
C GLU A 265 -6.57 28.26 -28.82
N GLY A 266 -6.09 27.54 -29.84
CA GLY A 266 -4.75 27.69 -30.41
C GLY A 266 -3.66 26.90 -29.67
N THR A 267 -4.00 26.14 -28.63
CA THR A 267 -3.05 25.27 -27.94
C THR A 267 -2.57 24.15 -28.86
N ILE A 268 -1.26 23.92 -28.88
CA ILE A 268 -0.63 22.84 -29.64
C ILE A 268 -0.07 21.82 -28.65
N VAL A 269 -0.51 20.57 -28.76
CA VAL A 269 -0.03 19.46 -27.91
C VAL A 269 0.46 18.29 -28.75
N GLU A 270 1.45 17.56 -28.26
CA GLU A 270 1.89 16.29 -28.83
C GLU A 270 1.01 15.17 -28.27
N VAL A 271 0.27 14.49 -29.16
CA VAL A 271 -0.52 13.32 -28.81
C VAL A 271 0.25 12.08 -29.23
N ARG A 272 0.44 11.15 -28.29
CA ARG A 272 0.99 9.83 -28.57
C ARG A 272 0.06 8.75 -28.04
N VAL A 273 -0.27 7.79 -28.87
CA VAL A 273 -1.10 6.64 -28.51
C VAL A 273 -0.26 5.38 -28.63
N ARG A 274 -0.24 4.57 -27.57
CA ARG A 274 0.58 3.35 -27.50
C ARG A 274 -0.27 2.18 -27.05
N ARG A 275 -0.02 1.02 -27.64
CA ARG A 275 -0.61 -0.24 -27.20
C ARG A 275 0.32 -1.38 -27.56
N ARG A 276 0.54 -2.30 -26.60
CA ARG A 276 1.32 -3.50 -26.86
C ARG A 276 0.66 -4.32 -27.97
N GLY A 277 1.43 -4.71 -28.98
CA GLY A 277 0.86 -5.39 -30.15
C GLY A 277 0.57 -4.49 -31.33
N PHE A 278 0.74 -3.18 -31.18
CA PHE A 278 0.42 -2.18 -32.17
C PHE A 278 1.60 -1.23 -32.39
N LYS A 279 1.67 -0.63 -33.57
CA LYS A 279 2.62 0.43 -33.85
C LYS A 279 2.22 1.68 -33.06
N ASP A 280 3.20 2.31 -32.42
CA ASP A 280 3.01 3.60 -31.76
C ASP A 280 2.52 4.64 -32.78
N TYR A 281 1.47 5.38 -32.42
CA TYR A 281 0.92 6.46 -33.24
C TYR A 281 1.22 7.80 -32.56
N SER A 282 1.65 8.81 -33.30
CA SER A 282 1.91 10.15 -32.75
C SER A 282 1.55 11.23 -33.76
N PHE A 283 0.93 12.30 -33.29
CA PHE A 283 0.59 13.46 -34.10
C PHE A 283 0.56 14.73 -33.23
N THR A 284 0.61 15.88 -33.89
CA THR A 284 0.45 17.18 -33.23
C THR A 284 -1.00 17.63 -33.35
N LEU A 285 -1.67 17.81 -32.22
CA LEU A 285 -3.03 18.34 -32.15
C LEU A 285 -2.98 19.86 -32.01
N ASN A 286 -3.82 20.57 -32.76
CA ASN A 286 -3.98 22.02 -32.63
C ASN A 286 -5.45 22.34 -32.29
N ALA A 287 -5.69 22.80 -31.07
CA ALA A 287 -7.02 23.05 -30.52
C ALA A 287 -7.62 24.39 -31.00
N ASN A 288 -7.93 24.54 -32.29
CA ASN A 288 -8.57 25.77 -32.82
C ASN A 288 -10.11 25.73 -32.80
N SER A 289 -10.68 24.54 -32.70
CA SER A 289 -12.12 24.31 -32.71
C SER A 289 -12.38 22.95 -32.09
N ASP A 290 -13.63 22.73 -31.66
CA ASP A 290 -14.03 21.44 -31.10
C ASP A 290 -13.68 20.30 -32.07
N GLN A 291 -13.06 19.26 -31.54
CA GLN A 291 -12.46 18.19 -32.32
C GLN A 291 -12.82 16.83 -31.74
N TYR A 292 -13.28 15.94 -32.62
CA TYR A 292 -13.43 14.52 -32.34
C TYR A 292 -12.47 13.75 -33.25
N ILE A 293 -11.56 12.99 -32.66
CA ILE A 293 -10.52 12.25 -33.38
C ILE A 293 -10.59 10.78 -33.00
N GLU A 294 -10.90 9.95 -33.99
CA GLU A 294 -10.85 8.51 -33.88
C GLU A 294 -9.50 7.99 -34.40
N ILE A 295 -8.79 7.23 -33.58
CA ILE A 295 -7.42 6.76 -33.83
C ILE A 295 -7.45 5.23 -33.91
N HIS A 296 -7.30 4.69 -35.12
CA HIS A 296 -7.14 3.24 -35.32
C HIS A 296 -5.66 2.87 -35.36
N LEU A 297 -5.21 2.05 -34.42
CA LEU A 297 -3.84 1.57 -34.39
C LEU A 297 -3.63 0.39 -35.35
N GLU A 298 -2.50 0.40 -36.05
CA GLU A 298 -2.07 -0.73 -36.86
C GLU A 298 -1.37 -1.79 -35.99
N PRO A 299 -1.67 -3.09 -36.13
CA PRO A 299 -0.91 -4.14 -35.47
C PRO A 299 0.58 -4.07 -35.87
N SER A 300 1.47 -4.03 -34.89
CA SER A 300 2.90 -4.25 -35.09
C SER A 300 3.06 -5.74 -35.38
N GLY A 301 3.66 -6.11 -36.52
CA GLY A 301 3.74 -7.51 -36.95
C GLY A 301 4.36 -8.41 -35.87
N LEU A 302 4.15 -9.73 -35.95
CA LEU A 302 4.59 -10.70 -34.93
C LEU A 302 6.07 -10.52 -34.53
N ASP A 303 6.94 -10.27 -35.51
CA ASP A 303 8.37 -10.10 -35.29
C ASP A 303 8.70 -8.83 -34.48
N GLU A 304 7.97 -7.73 -34.69
CA GLU A 304 8.13 -6.48 -33.93
C GLU A 304 7.65 -6.66 -32.49
N THR A 305 6.50 -7.31 -32.29
CA THR A 305 6.00 -7.64 -30.93
C THR A 305 6.92 -8.54 -30.12
N MET A 306 7.63 -9.45 -30.80
CA MET A 306 8.57 -10.36 -30.13
C MET A 306 9.93 -9.70 -29.91
N ALA A 307 10.30 -8.73 -30.75
CA ALA A 307 11.51 -7.93 -30.62
C ALA A 307 11.37 -6.79 -29.60
N GLU A 308 10.15 -6.32 -29.33
CA GLU A 308 9.87 -5.36 -28.26
C GLU A 308 10.25 -5.99 -26.92
N LYS A 309 11.47 -5.71 -26.47
CA LYS A 309 11.88 -5.99 -25.09
C LYS A 309 10.87 -5.28 -24.21
N LYS A 310 10.11 -6.06 -23.44
CA LYS A 310 9.30 -5.54 -22.33
C LYS A 310 10.19 -4.54 -21.60
N PRO A 311 9.81 -3.24 -21.51
CA PRO A 311 10.63 -2.26 -20.82
C PRO A 311 10.93 -2.86 -19.46
N GLU A 312 12.22 -3.05 -19.16
CA GLU A 312 12.63 -3.53 -17.83
C GLU A 312 12.13 -2.48 -16.86
N ASN A 313 11.02 -2.78 -16.16
CA ASN A 313 10.53 -1.90 -15.13
C ASN A 313 11.65 -1.84 -14.07
N PRO A 314 12.29 -0.68 -13.85
CA PRO A 314 13.37 -0.55 -12.88
C PRO A 314 12.94 -1.00 -11.49
N GLU A 315 11.65 -0.85 -11.17
CA GLU A 315 11.05 -1.32 -9.91
C GLU A 315 11.00 -2.83 -9.83
N LEU A 316 10.64 -3.54 -10.91
CA LEU A 316 10.70 -5.00 -10.91
C LEU A 316 12.12 -5.51 -10.68
N THR A 317 13.12 -4.82 -11.25
CA THR A 317 14.53 -5.15 -11.03
C THR A 317 14.94 -4.89 -9.58
N ARG A 318 14.56 -3.75 -9.00
CA ARG A 318 14.82 -3.41 -7.59
C ARG A 318 14.10 -4.36 -6.64
N LEU A 319 12.80 -4.61 -6.85
CA LEU A 319 11.98 -5.51 -6.07
C LEU A 319 12.53 -6.93 -6.12
N ARG A 320 13.00 -7.38 -7.28
CA ARG A 320 13.68 -8.67 -7.41
C ARG A 320 14.98 -8.72 -6.61
N ALA A 321 15.80 -7.68 -6.69
CA ALA A 321 17.05 -7.60 -5.92
C ALA A 321 16.78 -7.57 -4.41
N ASP A 322 15.78 -6.82 -3.95
CA ASP A 322 15.36 -6.76 -2.55
C ASP A 322 14.78 -8.10 -2.09
N TYR A 323 13.99 -8.75 -2.92
CA TYR A 323 13.48 -10.09 -2.65
C TYR A 323 14.62 -11.10 -2.51
N GLU A 324 15.58 -11.10 -3.44
CA GLU A 324 16.78 -11.95 -3.38
C GLU A 324 17.61 -11.65 -2.12
N ARG A 325 17.74 -10.39 -1.72
CA ARG A 325 18.40 -9.98 -0.46
C ARG A 325 17.66 -10.51 0.76
N ARG A 326 16.35 -10.30 0.88
CA ARG A 326 15.53 -10.82 2.00
C ARG A 326 15.60 -12.34 2.07
N LEU A 327 15.57 -13.03 0.93
CA LEU A 327 15.72 -14.49 0.88
C LEU A 327 17.09 -14.93 1.41
N SER A 328 18.16 -14.19 1.08
CA SER A 328 19.51 -14.47 1.56
C SER A 328 19.65 -14.23 3.08
N GLU A 329 19.05 -13.16 3.61
CA GLU A 329 19.04 -12.84 5.04
C GLU A 329 18.24 -13.89 5.82
N LEU A 330 17.09 -14.32 5.29
CA LEU A 330 16.27 -15.36 5.88
C LEU A 330 17.03 -16.71 5.92
N ASN A 331 17.66 -17.10 4.81
CA ASN A 331 18.48 -18.32 4.76
C ASN A 331 19.65 -18.26 5.76
N ARG A 332 20.28 -17.10 5.93
CA ARG A 332 21.34 -16.90 6.92
C ARG A 332 20.81 -17.03 8.35
N SER A 333 19.64 -16.46 8.65
CA SER A 333 19.02 -16.57 9.98
C SER A 333 18.70 -18.03 10.36
N PHE A 334 18.24 -18.84 9.40
CA PHE A 334 18.03 -20.27 9.62
C PHE A 334 19.34 -21.03 9.86
N ALA A 335 20.42 -20.68 9.15
CA ALA A 335 21.73 -21.27 9.38
C ALA A 335 22.25 -20.93 10.79
N ASP A 336 22.19 -19.66 11.19
CA ASP A 336 22.61 -19.20 12.52
C ASP A 336 21.78 -19.86 13.64
N GLN A 337 20.47 -20.02 13.42
CA GLN A 337 19.59 -20.72 14.37
C GLN A 337 19.98 -22.21 14.48
N SER A 338 20.27 -22.88 13.37
CA SER A 338 20.69 -24.28 13.38
C SER A 338 22.03 -24.51 14.11
N ASP A 339 22.98 -23.59 13.95
CA ASP A 339 24.27 -23.62 14.64
C ASP A 339 24.12 -23.36 16.15
N SER A 340 23.21 -22.46 16.52
CA SER A 340 22.84 -22.21 17.92
C SER A 340 22.19 -23.45 18.56
N GLU A 341 21.26 -24.10 17.86
CA GLU A 341 20.63 -25.34 18.33
C GLU A 341 21.66 -26.46 18.49
N ALA A 342 22.56 -26.66 17.52
CA ALA A 342 23.65 -27.63 17.61
C ALA A 342 24.58 -27.36 18.80
N SER A 343 24.93 -26.09 19.03
CA SER A 343 25.78 -25.67 20.16
C SER A 343 25.09 -25.92 21.51
N SER A 344 23.79 -25.60 21.62
CA SER A 344 23.01 -25.83 22.84
C SER A 344 22.89 -27.34 23.15
N LYS A 345 22.67 -28.17 22.14
CA LYS A 345 22.62 -29.62 22.27
C LYS A 345 23.97 -30.19 22.74
N ALA A 346 25.08 -29.73 22.15
CA ALA A 346 26.41 -30.14 22.56
C ALA A 346 26.74 -29.72 24.01
N GLU A 347 26.28 -28.56 24.46
CA GLU A 347 26.44 -28.12 25.86
C GLU A 347 25.63 -29.01 26.81
N ILE A 348 24.37 -29.33 26.46
CA ILE A 348 23.51 -30.22 27.24
C ILE A 348 24.16 -31.60 27.38
N GLU A 349 24.66 -32.19 26.28
CA GLU A 349 25.36 -33.48 26.28
C GLU A 349 26.60 -33.45 27.18
N ARG A 350 27.40 -32.37 27.15
CA ARG A 350 28.55 -32.20 28.05
C ARG A 350 28.13 -32.15 29.52
N ARG A 351 27.07 -31.42 29.86
CA ARG A 351 26.56 -31.36 31.24
C ARG A 351 26.05 -32.71 31.72
N TYR A 352 25.37 -33.48 30.87
CA TYR A 352 24.95 -34.84 31.21
C TYR A 352 26.15 -35.75 31.47
N ALA A 353 27.16 -35.74 30.59
CA ALA A 353 28.38 -36.54 30.78
C ALA A 353 29.13 -36.17 32.07
N GLN A 354 29.22 -34.88 32.40
CA GLN A 354 29.83 -34.42 33.67
C GLN A 354 29.06 -34.93 34.89
N ARG A 355 27.72 -34.85 34.86
CA ARG A 355 26.88 -35.30 35.97
C ARG A 355 26.94 -36.82 36.16
N GLU A 356 26.99 -37.59 35.07
CA GLU A 356 27.21 -39.04 35.15
C GLU A 356 28.57 -39.38 35.79
N ALA A 357 29.64 -38.65 35.43
CA ALA A 357 30.95 -38.83 36.03
C ALA A 357 30.97 -38.48 37.53
N GLU A 358 30.27 -37.42 37.93
CA GLU A 358 30.12 -37.02 39.34
C GLU A 358 29.37 -38.09 40.16
N ILE A 359 28.24 -38.59 39.65
CA ILE A 359 27.47 -39.67 40.29
C ILE A 359 28.33 -40.94 40.41
N ALA A 360 29.11 -41.29 39.38
CA ALA A 360 30.01 -42.44 39.42
C ALA A 360 31.11 -42.26 40.49
N ALA A 361 31.68 -41.05 40.60
CA ALA A 361 32.69 -40.73 41.62
C ALA A 361 32.12 -40.77 43.03
N GLU A 362 30.92 -40.22 43.25
CA GLU A 362 30.23 -40.26 44.54
C GLU A 362 29.91 -41.71 44.96
N LYS A 363 29.42 -42.52 44.00
CA LYS A 363 29.16 -43.94 44.23
C LYS A 363 30.43 -44.70 44.61
N ALA A 364 31.53 -44.49 43.89
CA ALA A 364 32.81 -45.11 44.19
C ALA A 364 33.34 -44.70 45.58
N LYS A 365 33.19 -43.42 45.94
CA LYS A 365 33.56 -42.93 47.27
C LYS A 365 32.73 -43.60 48.38
N ARG A 366 31.41 -43.70 48.19
CA ARG A 366 30.50 -44.33 49.15
C ARG A 366 30.79 -45.83 49.30
N GLU A 367 31.10 -46.52 48.21
CA GLU A 367 31.54 -47.92 48.24
C GLU A 367 32.86 -48.08 49.02
N ALA A 368 33.83 -47.18 48.83
CA ALA A 368 35.08 -47.18 49.57
C ALA A 368 34.89 -46.92 51.08
N GLU A 369 34.04 -45.97 51.46
CA GLU A 369 33.68 -45.70 52.86
C GLU A 369 33.01 -46.91 53.53
N LEU A 370 32.10 -47.57 52.81
CA LEU A 370 31.40 -48.76 53.31
C LEU A 370 32.35 -49.94 53.49
N LEU A 371 33.31 -50.12 52.58
CA LEU A 371 34.39 -51.10 52.73
C LEU A 371 35.27 -50.80 53.96
N ALA A 372 35.67 -49.54 54.15
CA ALA A 372 36.46 -49.14 55.31
C ALA A 372 35.70 -49.36 56.64
N GLN A 373 34.39 -49.10 56.66
CA GLN A 373 33.55 -49.36 57.84
C GLN A 373 33.47 -50.85 58.16
N LEU A 374 33.29 -51.71 57.14
CA LEU A 374 33.30 -53.17 57.32
C LEU A 374 34.65 -53.68 57.87
N GLU A 375 35.77 -53.09 57.43
CA GLU A 375 37.09 -53.42 57.97
C GLU A 375 37.23 -53.01 59.45
N MET A 376 36.74 -51.83 59.83
CA MET A 376 36.72 -51.40 61.24
C MET A 376 35.83 -52.31 62.12
N GLU A 377 34.66 -52.71 61.62
CA GLU A 377 33.78 -53.64 62.35
C GLU A 377 34.40 -55.02 62.51
N ARG A 378 35.09 -55.54 61.47
CA ARG A 378 35.86 -56.78 61.57
C ARG A 378 36.98 -56.67 62.60
N ALA A 379 37.71 -55.55 62.62
CA ALA A 379 38.75 -55.31 63.62
C ALA A 379 38.17 -55.26 65.05
N LYS A 380 37.04 -54.59 65.24
CA LYS A 380 36.34 -54.52 66.53
C LYS A 380 35.83 -55.89 66.98
N GLY A 381 35.31 -56.70 66.05
CA GLY A 381 34.93 -58.08 66.30
C GLY A 381 36.11 -58.90 66.84
N GLY A 382 37.29 -58.77 66.24
CA GLY A 382 38.51 -59.43 66.73
C GLY A 382 38.95 -58.99 68.13
N VAL A 383 38.77 -57.71 68.49
CA VAL A 383 39.04 -57.22 69.85
C VAL A 383 38.04 -57.80 70.86
N LEU A 384 36.75 -57.85 70.52
CA LEU A 384 35.73 -58.43 71.38
C LEU A 384 35.94 -59.94 71.58
N GLU A 385 36.36 -60.66 70.53
CA GLU A 385 36.72 -62.07 70.63
C GLU A 385 37.91 -62.30 71.58
N THR A 386 38.91 -61.41 71.56
CA THR A 386 40.04 -61.47 72.50
C THR A 386 39.64 -61.13 73.93
N GLU A 387 38.85 -60.07 74.15
CA GLU A 387 38.30 -59.74 75.48
C GLU A 387 37.41 -60.85 76.04
N LEU A 388 36.59 -61.49 75.19
CA LEU A 388 35.75 -62.62 75.60
C LEU A 388 36.59 -63.82 76.01
N ALA A 389 37.65 -64.13 75.25
CA ALA A 389 38.58 -65.20 75.60
C ALA A 389 39.29 -64.93 76.94
N ASP A 390 39.72 -63.69 77.19
CA ASP A 390 40.33 -63.28 78.44
C ASP A 390 39.34 -63.39 79.62
N SER A 391 38.11 -62.89 79.45
CA SER A 391 37.05 -62.99 80.47
C SER A 391 36.66 -64.43 80.77
N GLN A 392 36.60 -65.31 79.76
CA GLN A 392 36.39 -66.74 79.97
C GLN A 392 37.54 -67.37 80.75
N SER A 393 38.79 -67.00 80.45
CA SER A 393 39.97 -67.44 81.20
C SER A 393 39.92 -66.98 82.67
N GLU A 394 39.53 -65.73 82.93
CA GLU A 394 39.35 -65.22 84.30
C GLU A 394 38.23 -65.94 85.05
N ASN A 395 37.10 -66.23 84.40
CA ASN A 395 36.01 -66.98 84.99
C ASN A 395 36.44 -68.41 85.37
N GLU A 396 37.22 -69.09 84.52
CA GLU A 396 37.79 -70.39 84.85
C GLU A 396 38.74 -70.29 86.06
N LYS A 397 39.60 -69.27 86.13
CA LYS A 397 40.43 -69.01 87.32
C LYS A 397 39.60 -68.79 88.58
N LEU A 398 38.51 -68.03 88.49
CA LEU A 398 37.57 -67.79 89.60
C LEU A 398 36.89 -69.08 90.06
N LYS A 399 36.45 -69.94 89.13
CA LYS A 399 35.89 -71.26 89.47
C LYS A 399 36.91 -72.13 90.20
N ASP A 400 38.15 -72.17 89.73
CA ASP A 400 39.23 -72.91 90.40
C ASP A 400 39.49 -72.37 91.81
N LEU A 401 39.43 -71.05 91.99
CA LEU A 401 39.63 -70.39 93.28
C LEU A 401 38.47 -70.67 94.25
N ILE A 402 37.23 -70.64 93.78
CA ILE A 402 36.04 -71.04 94.56
C ILE A 402 36.17 -72.51 94.99
N LYS A 403 36.62 -73.39 94.09
CA LYS A 403 36.85 -74.80 94.39
C LYS A 403 37.94 -74.98 95.46
N GLN A 404 39.04 -74.25 95.38
CA GLN A 404 40.07 -74.24 96.43
C GLN A 404 39.55 -73.74 97.79
N ILE A 405 38.69 -72.71 97.80
CA ILE A 405 38.07 -72.22 99.05
C ILE A 405 37.14 -73.30 99.64
N GLN A 406 36.35 -73.99 98.80
CA GLN A 406 35.51 -75.10 99.26
C GLN A 406 36.34 -76.24 99.85
N GLU A 407 37.44 -76.62 99.19
CA GLU A 407 38.38 -77.64 99.69
C GLU A 407 39.11 -77.25 100.99
N LEU A 408 39.21 -75.95 101.33
CA LEU A 408 39.76 -75.47 102.60
C LEU A 408 38.72 -75.33 103.73
N THR A 409 37.43 -75.39 103.38
CA THR A 409 36.33 -75.24 104.34
C THR A 409 35.83 -76.60 104.85
N ASP A 410 36.10 -77.67 104.10
CA ASP A 410 35.97 -79.07 104.52
C ASP A 410 37.26 -79.56 105.21
#